data_AF-A0A8S3Y524-F1
#
_entry.id   AF-A0A8S3Y524-F1
#
_cell.length_a   1.000
_cell.length_b   1.000
_cell.length_c   1.000
_cell.angle_alpha   90.00
_cell.angle_beta   90.00
_cell.angle_gamma   90.00
#
_symmetry.space_group_name_H-M   'P 1'
#
loop_
_entity.id
_entity.type
_entity.pdbx_description
1 polymer ?
#
loop_
_entity_poly.entity_id
_entity_poly.type
_entity_poly.pdbx_seq_one_letter_code
_entity_poly.pdbx_strand_id
1 'polypeptide(L)'
;MGVLWFLFVILAAGKALELKNQQYHQMPQLFQLDDYEKCLANGRGAFCLGSFNLVAPPNNRLFNVIQKISEERYNFNHTRIHRGYCVSSRCSDVEEVSLRRKFVKCVKNITQTHHGFDAKLSSLDYCKTSKTPPSRPIDGLDVAFIYFSGLILLMNVIGTIYDFARNPDHKPNRYLITWSLVESWKRLANSYESGNPRLTSLNPINGIKFSGSVLEWPS
;
A
#
# COMPACT_ATOMS: atom_id res chain seq x y z
N MET A 1 4.99 -50.45 23.35
CA MET A 1 6.41 -50.24 23.00
C MET A 1 6.62 -49.45 21.68
N GLY A 2 5.58 -49.00 20.95
CA GLY A 2 5.76 -48.33 19.64
C GLY A 2 5.53 -46.81 19.59
N VAL A 3 4.97 -46.20 20.64
CA VAL A 3 4.55 -44.78 20.59
C VAL A 3 5.68 -43.82 21.03
N LEU A 4 6.58 -44.27 21.90
CA LEU A 4 7.72 -43.45 22.35
C LEU A 4 8.79 -43.23 21.27
N TRP A 5 8.84 -44.07 20.24
CA TRP A 5 9.85 -43.96 19.18
C TRP A 5 9.51 -42.88 18.15
N PHE A 6 8.21 -42.60 17.94
CA PHE A 6 7.77 -41.53 17.05
C PHE A 6 8.00 -40.12 17.61
N LEU A 7 8.00 -39.95 18.94
CA LEU A 7 8.26 -38.65 19.58
C LEU A 7 9.74 -38.23 19.50
N PHE A 8 10.67 -39.17 19.33
CA PHE A 8 12.10 -38.85 19.17
C PHE A 8 12.49 -38.45 17.74
N VAL A 9 11.69 -38.78 16.73
CA VAL A 9 11.98 -38.45 15.32
C VAL A 9 11.62 -37.00 14.96
N ILE A 10 10.72 -36.35 15.71
CA ILE A 10 10.30 -34.96 15.44
C ILE A 10 11.34 -33.92 15.95
N LEU A 11 12.31 -34.32 16.78
CA LEU A 11 13.34 -33.43 17.32
C LEU A 11 14.57 -33.27 16.41
N ALA A 12 14.64 -33.98 15.29
CA ALA A 12 15.77 -33.91 14.38
C ALA A 12 15.51 -32.93 13.23
N ALA A 13 16.36 -31.90 13.18
CA ALA A 13 16.66 -31.05 12.01
C ALA A 13 15.77 -29.80 11.77
N GLY A 14 15.43 -29.07 12.83
CA GLY A 14 15.35 -27.61 12.74
C GLY A 14 16.70 -26.98 13.08
N LYS A 15 17.65 -26.92 12.12
CA LYS A 15 18.86 -26.09 12.30
C LYS A 15 18.45 -24.63 12.09
N ALA A 16 17.76 -24.03 13.06
CA ALA A 16 17.61 -22.58 13.08
C ALA A 16 19.02 -22.00 13.20
N LEU A 17 19.44 -21.19 12.22
CA LEU A 17 20.68 -20.44 12.33
C LEU A 17 20.52 -19.48 13.50
N GLU A 18 21.14 -19.80 14.63
CA GLU A 18 21.13 -18.94 15.82
C GLU A 18 22.04 -17.73 15.54
N LEU A 19 21.48 -16.74 14.83
CA LEU A 19 22.18 -15.51 14.55
C LEU A 19 22.22 -14.67 15.82
N LYS A 20 23.43 -14.44 16.35
CA LYS A 20 23.59 -13.51 17.47
C LYS A 20 23.11 -12.13 17.02
N ASN A 21 22.19 -11.50 17.76
CA ASN A 21 21.58 -10.20 17.43
C ASN A 21 22.60 -9.15 16.95
N GLN A 22 23.84 -9.18 17.47
CA GLN A 22 24.93 -8.30 17.07
C GLN A 22 25.33 -8.43 15.58
N GLN A 23 25.30 -9.62 14.99
CA GLN A 23 25.62 -9.84 13.56
C GLN A 23 24.50 -9.34 12.65
N TYR A 24 23.25 -9.39 13.10
CA TYR A 24 22.12 -8.86 12.34
C TYR A 24 22.25 -7.36 12.09
N HIS A 25 22.70 -6.60 13.12
CA HIS A 25 22.89 -5.15 13.01
C HIS A 25 24.07 -4.72 12.11
N GLN A 26 24.97 -5.64 11.75
CA GLN A 26 26.07 -5.36 10.82
C GLN A 26 25.62 -5.38 9.35
N MET A 27 24.48 -6.01 9.06
CA MET A 27 23.96 -6.12 7.71
C MET A 27 23.37 -4.79 7.25
N PRO A 28 23.51 -4.45 5.96
CA PRO A 28 22.79 -3.32 5.40
C PRO A 28 21.29 -3.48 5.62
N GLN A 29 20.61 -2.38 5.94
CA GLN A 29 19.16 -2.38 6.00
C GLN A 29 18.56 -2.83 4.66
N LEU A 30 17.55 -3.68 4.72
CA LEU A 30 16.88 -4.20 3.53
C LEU A 30 16.21 -3.06 2.75
N PHE A 31 15.46 -2.20 3.45
CA PHE A 31 14.83 -1.01 2.90
C PHE A 31 15.41 0.23 3.58
N GLN A 32 15.89 1.17 2.78
CA GLN A 32 16.31 2.48 3.27
C GLN A 32 15.80 3.56 2.31
N LEU A 33 14.84 4.35 2.78
CA LEU A 33 14.17 5.37 2.00
C LEU A 33 14.27 6.72 2.71
N ASP A 34 14.66 7.76 1.97
CA ASP A 34 14.53 9.16 2.38
C ASP A 34 13.06 9.59 2.27
N ASP A 35 12.71 10.68 2.93
CA ASP A 35 11.37 11.27 2.87
C ASP A 35 11.05 11.79 1.47
N TYR A 36 10.13 11.10 0.80
CA TYR A 36 9.72 11.37 -0.58
C TYR A 36 9.05 12.74 -0.73
N GLU A 37 8.09 13.05 0.14
CA GLU A 37 7.30 14.28 0.05
C GLU A 37 8.17 15.49 0.36
N LYS A 38 8.97 15.40 1.43
CA LYS A 38 9.92 16.44 1.80
C LYS A 38 10.96 16.70 0.71
N CYS A 39 11.42 15.65 0.01
CA CYS A 39 12.36 15.81 -1.09
C CYS A 39 11.74 16.64 -2.23
N LEU A 40 10.51 16.31 -2.64
CA LEU A 40 9.87 16.95 -3.79
C LEU A 40 9.25 18.32 -3.49
N ALA A 41 8.97 18.64 -2.23
CA ALA A 41 8.46 19.95 -1.81
C ALA A 41 9.44 21.10 -2.13
N ASN A 42 10.75 20.84 -2.20
CA ASN A 42 11.80 21.86 -2.34
C ASN A 42 11.95 22.45 -3.76
N GLY A 43 11.02 22.22 -4.70
CA GLY A 43 11.00 22.81 -6.06
C GLY A 43 12.10 22.33 -7.04
N ARG A 44 13.23 21.84 -6.52
CA ARG A 44 14.34 21.22 -7.27
C ARG A 44 14.66 19.80 -6.81
N GLY A 45 13.75 19.20 -6.04
CA GLY A 45 13.88 17.84 -5.54
C GLY A 45 13.95 16.81 -6.67
N ALA A 46 14.83 15.83 -6.52
CA ALA A 46 14.87 14.64 -7.37
C ALA A 46 15.00 13.39 -6.51
N PHE A 47 13.97 12.54 -6.54
CA PHE A 47 13.89 11.31 -5.77
C PHE A 47 13.96 10.09 -6.70
N CYS A 48 14.79 9.12 -6.37
CA CYS A 48 14.90 7.86 -7.11
C CYS A 48 14.71 6.67 -6.19
N LEU A 49 13.98 5.66 -6.67
CA LEU A 49 13.78 4.38 -6.02
C LEU A 49 14.31 3.26 -6.93
N GLY A 50 15.07 2.34 -6.34
CA GLY A 50 15.54 1.15 -7.03
C GLY A 50 16.01 0.06 -6.09
N SER A 51 16.17 -1.12 -6.67
CA SER A 51 16.69 -2.32 -6.01
C SER A 51 18.09 -2.62 -6.48
N PHE A 52 18.97 -3.02 -5.58
CA PHE A 52 20.37 -3.31 -5.82
C PHE A 52 20.75 -4.67 -5.24
N ASN A 53 21.57 -5.42 -5.97
CA ASN A 53 22.17 -6.64 -5.47
C ASN A 53 23.52 -6.30 -4.83
N LEU A 54 23.76 -6.81 -3.63
CA LEU A 54 25.04 -6.70 -2.94
C LEU A 54 26.05 -7.62 -3.62
N VAL A 55 27.25 -7.10 -3.84
CA VAL A 55 28.40 -7.79 -4.39
C VAL A 55 29.54 -7.61 -3.40
N ALA A 56 30.10 -8.72 -2.93
CA ALA A 56 31.22 -8.70 -2.00
C ALA A 56 32.49 -9.22 -2.68
N PRO A 57 33.69 -8.77 -2.22
CA PRO A 57 34.94 -9.43 -2.56
C PRO A 57 34.93 -10.91 -2.14
N PRO A 58 35.73 -11.77 -2.80
CA PRO A 58 35.85 -13.17 -2.39
C PRO A 58 36.30 -13.26 -0.92
N ASN A 59 35.73 -14.21 -0.18
CA ASN A 59 36.02 -14.49 1.24
C ASN A 59 35.50 -13.47 2.27
N ASN A 60 34.42 -12.74 1.96
CA ASN A 60 33.76 -11.88 2.94
C ASN A 60 32.85 -12.70 3.89
N ARG A 61 33.23 -12.78 5.17
CA ARG A 61 32.48 -13.55 6.20
C ARG A 61 31.05 -13.05 6.39
N LEU A 62 30.81 -11.74 6.36
CA LEU A 62 29.48 -11.16 6.53
C LEU A 62 28.58 -11.48 5.34
N PHE A 63 29.12 -11.45 4.12
CA PHE A 63 28.36 -11.82 2.92
C PHE A 63 27.88 -13.28 2.95
N ASN A 64 28.73 -14.21 3.40
CA ASN A 64 28.35 -15.62 3.54
C ASN A 64 27.18 -15.82 4.53
N VAL A 65 27.17 -15.03 5.61
CA VAL A 65 26.06 -15.05 6.59
C VAL A 65 24.78 -14.48 5.97
N ILE A 66 24.88 -13.34 5.28
CA ILE A 66 23.77 -12.71 4.56
C ILE A 66 23.17 -13.70 3.55
N GLN A 67 24.01 -14.38 2.77
CA GLN A 67 23.57 -15.35 1.77
C GLN A 67 22.84 -16.53 2.43
N LYS A 68 23.41 -17.12 3.49
CA LYS A 68 22.81 -18.25 4.19
C LYS A 68 21.43 -17.93 4.78
N ILE A 69 21.26 -16.74 5.37
CA ILE A 69 19.97 -16.28 5.89
C ILE A 69 18.97 -16.08 4.75
N SER A 70 19.43 -15.53 3.63
CA SER A 70 18.60 -15.23 2.46
C SER A 70 18.13 -16.47 1.70
N GLU A 71 18.77 -17.62 1.90
CA GLU A 71 18.38 -18.91 1.32
C GLU A 71 17.20 -19.57 2.06
N GLU A 72 16.95 -19.17 3.31
CA GLU A 72 15.84 -19.68 4.10
C GLU A 72 14.50 -19.09 3.62
N ARG A 73 13.49 -19.95 3.40
CA ARG A 73 12.19 -19.57 2.83
C ARG A 73 11.41 -18.53 3.65
N TYR A 74 11.64 -18.49 4.96
CA TYR A 74 10.93 -17.60 5.88
C TYR A 74 11.62 -16.25 6.05
N ASN A 75 12.83 -16.10 5.51
CA ASN A 75 13.60 -14.87 5.61
C ASN A 75 13.51 -14.07 4.32
N PHE A 76 13.64 -12.76 4.46
CA PHE A 76 13.78 -11.90 3.29
C PHE A 76 15.13 -12.12 2.63
N ASN A 77 15.19 -11.90 1.32
CA ASN A 77 16.46 -11.97 0.61
C ASN A 77 17.30 -10.72 0.89
N HIS A 78 18.17 -10.79 1.89
CA HIS A 78 19.07 -9.71 2.31
C HIS A 78 20.22 -9.45 1.34
N THR A 79 20.42 -10.27 0.30
CA THR A 79 21.37 -9.95 -0.79
C THR A 79 20.83 -8.87 -1.73
N ARG A 80 19.51 -8.65 -1.76
CA ARG A 80 18.87 -7.62 -2.57
C ARG A 80 18.35 -6.51 -1.65
N ILE A 81 18.95 -5.33 -1.74
CA ILE A 81 18.60 -4.17 -0.95
C ILE A 81 17.81 -3.14 -1.77
N HIS A 82 16.95 -2.39 -1.12
CA HIS A 82 16.08 -1.38 -1.73
C HIS A 82 16.44 0.00 -1.21
N ARG A 83 16.66 0.95 -2.13
CA ARG A 83 17.11 2.32 -1.82
C ARG A 83 16.21 3.34 -2.48
N GLY A 84 15.65 4.23 -1.67
CA GLY A 84 14.89 5.39 -2.12
C GLY A 84 15.60 6.66 -1.66
N TYR A 85 16.31 7.36 -2.53
CA TYR A 85 17.12 8.51 -2.10
C TYR A 85 16.67 9.81 -2.73
N CYS A 86 16.74 10.88 -1.95
CA CYS A 86 16.67 12.24 -2.46
C CYS A 86 18.03 12.60 -3.09
N VAL A 87 18.18 12.27 -4.37
CA VAL A 87 19.42 12.43 -5.14
C VAL A 87 19.90 13.89 -5.17
N SER A 88 18.98 14.85 -5.09
CA SER A 88 19.31 16.28 -5.07
C SER A 88 20.05 16.72 -3.81
N SER A 89 19.80 16.10 -2.65
CA SER A 89 20.43 16.47 -1.37
C SER A 89 21.46 15.45 -0.92
N ARG A 90 21.07 14.17 -0.80
CA ARG A 90 21.95 13.10 -0.30
C ARG A 90 23.13 12.81 -1.23
N CYS A 91 22.94 13.01 -2.53
CA CYS A 91 23.94 12.69 -3.55
C CYS A 91 24.51 13.95 -4.21
N SER A 92 24.51 15.11 -3.53
CA SER A 92 25.02 16.38 -4.07
C SER A 92 26.40 16.25 -4.69
N ASP A 93 27.27 15.51 -4.01
CA ASP A 93 28.72 15.41 -4.29
C ASP A 93 29.03 14.50 -5.49
N VAL A 94 28.02 13.82 -6.03
CA VAL A 94 28.18 12.96 -7.20
C VAL A 94 27.96 13.78 -8.46
N GLU A 95 29.05 14.05 -9.17
CA GLU A 95 29.04 14.76 -10.45
C GLU A 95 28.70 13.78 -11.59
N GLU A 96 27.41 13.71 -11.92
CA GLU A 96 26.85 12.88 -13.00
C GLU A 96 25.68 13.62 -13.66
N VAL A 97 25.64 13.62 -14.99
CA VAL A 97 24.63 14.37 -15.76
C VAL A 97 23.25 13.71 -15.70
N SER A 98 23.20 12.37 -15.78
CA SER A 98 21.93 11.65 -15.75
C SER A 98 21.54 11.28 -14.33
N LEU A 99 20.28 11.59 -13.96
CA LEU A 99 19.75 11.32 -12.62
C LEU A 99 19.88 9.85 -12.22
N ARG A 100 19.64 8.93 -13.17
CA ARG A 100 19.83 7.49 -12.97
C ARG A 100 21.28 7.13 -12.63
N ARG A 101 22.27 7.61 -13.38
CA ARG A 101 23.69 7.29 -13.11
C ARG A 101 24.12 7.91 -11.79
N LYS A 102 23.70 9.14 -11.51
CA LYS A 102 23.94 9.82 -10.24
C LYS A 102 23.44 8.99 -9.06
N PHE A 103 22.20 8.50 -9.14
CA PHE A 103 21.60 7.61 -8.14
C PHE A 103 22.38 6.30 -7.96
N VAL A 104 22.65 5.58 -9.05
CA VAL A 104 23.38 4.29 -8.99
C VAL A 104 24.77 4.46 -8.38
N LYS A 105 25.51 5.48 -8.80
CA LYS A 105 26.86 5.77 -8.32
C LYS A 105 26.86 6.19 -6.84
N CYS A 106 25.86 6.98 -6.43
CA CYS A 106 25.66 7.37 -5.05
C CYS A 106 25.39 6.16 -4.14
N VAL A 107 24.45 5.29 -4.53
CA VAL A 107 24.14 4.06 -3.78
C VAL A 107 25.36 3.16 -3.69
N LYS A 108 26.10 2.99 -4.80
CA LYS A 108 27.35 2.24 -4.82
C LYS A 108 28.36 2.80 -3.83
N ASN A 109 28.62 4.12 -3.86
CA ASN A 109 29.59 4.77 -2.98
C ASN A 109 29.20 4.61 -1.50
N ILE A 110 27.97 4.96 -1.15
CA ILE A 110 27.46 4.85 0.23
C ILE A 110 27.56 3.40 0.74
N THR A 111 27.10 2.43 -0.05
CA THR A 111 27.13 1.02 0.37
C THR A 111 28.56 0.51 0.55
N GLN A 112 29.47 0.93 -0.34
CA GLN A 112 30.88 0.58 -0.27
C GLN A 112 31.54 1.20 0.97
N THR A 113 31.28 2.48 1.25
CA THR A 113 31.90 3.18 2.40
C THR A 113 31.38 2.67 3.74
N HIS A 114 30.07 2.40 3.87
CA HIS A 114 29.49 2.01 5.15
C HIS A 114 29.64 0.52 5.47
N HIS A 115 29.59 -0.34 4.46
CA HIS A 115 29.55 -1.79 4.67
C HIS A 115 30.63 -2.57 3.91
N GLY A 116 31.43 -1.92 3.06
CA GLY A 116 32.46 -2.59 2.25
C GLY A 116 31.90 -3.48 1.14
N PHE A 117 30.62 -3.30 0.77
CA PHE A 117 29.96 -4.03 -0.30
C PHE A 117 29.71 -3.13 -1.51
N ASP A 118 29.93 -3.69 -2.70
CA ASP A 118 29.50 -3.07 -3.94
C ASP A 118 27.99 -3.28 -4.10
N ALA A 119 27.28 -2.25 -4.56
CA ALA A 119 25.85 -2.32 -4.87
C ALA A 119 25.65 -2.21 -6.39
N LYS A 120 25.21 -3.31 -7.02
CA LYS A 120 24.89 -3.34 -8.45
C LYS A 120 23.39 -3.15 -8.67
N LEU A 121 23.01 -2.21 -9.54
CA LEU A 121 21.60 -1.97 -9.86
C LEU A 121 20.96 -3.25 -10.43
N SER A 122 19.89 -3.70 -9.79
CA SER A 122 19.08 -4.86 -10.19
C SER A 122 17.86 -4.38 -10.98
N SER A 123 17.07 -3.48 -10.39
CA SER A 123 15.94 -2.84 -11.05
C SER A 123 15.86 -1.36 -10.64
N LEU A 124 15.53 -0.49 -11.59
CA LEU A 124 15.18 0.90 -11.29
C LEU A 124 13.66 1.00 -11.36
N ASP A 125 13.04 1.38 -10.25
CA ASP A 125 11.59 1.43 -10.15
C ASP A 125 11.08 2.75 -10.75
N TYR A 126 11.52 3.88 -10.20
CA TYR A 126 11.24 5.19 -10.79
C TYR A 126 12.21 6.27 -10.28
N CYS A 127 12.32 7.34 -11.05
CA CYS A 127 12.90 8.60 -10.62
C CYS A 127 11.91 9.73 -10.90
N LYS A 128 11.59 10.53 -9.89
CA LYS A 128 10.67 11.65 -9.98
C LYS A 128 11.38 12.93 -9.61
N THR A 129 11.04 14.01 -10.31
CA THR A 129 11.50 15.35 -9.98
C THR A 129 10.32 16.24 -9.63
N SER A 130 10.57 17.29 -8.84
CA SER A 130 9.54 18.26 -8.42
C SER A 130 8.80 18.89 -9.62
N LYS A 131 9.46 18.97 -10.79
CA LYS A 131 8.88 19.50 -12.03
C LYS A 131 7.99 18.52 -12.80
N THR A 132 8.08 17.22 -12.51
CA THR A 132 7.25 16.21 -13.18
C THR A 132 6.03 15.92 -12.31
N PRO A 133 4.81 16.31 -12.73
CA PRO A 133 3.61 15.90 -12.01
C PRO A 133 3.53 14.37 -11.97
N PRO A 134 2.95 13.78 -10.92
CA PRO A 134 2.76 12.34 -10.84
C PRO A 134 1.79 11.89 -11.95
N SER A 135 2.31 11.51 -13.12
CA SER A 135 1.53 10.84 -14.14
C SER A 135 1.37 9.38 -13.73
N ARG A 136 0.36 9.08 -12.89
CA ARG A 136 -0.08 7.70 -12.72
C ARG A 136 -0.81 7.30 -14.00
N PRO A 137 -0.35 6.27 -14.74
CA PRO A 137 -1.09 5.79 -15.90
C PRO A 137 -2.44 5.24 -15.46
N ILE A 138 -3.46 5.33 -16.33
CA ILE A 138 -4.79 4.78 -16.04
C ILE A 138 -4.66 3.26 -15.99
N ASP A 139 -4.88 2.67 -14.81
CA ASP A 139 -4.81 1.23 -14.61
C ASP A 139 -6.16 0.58 -14.95
N GLY A 140 -6.17 -0.73 -15.27
CA GLY A 140 -7.41 -1.46 -15.57
C GLY A 140 -8.42 -1.42 -14.41
N LEU A 141 -7.94 -1.32 -13.17
CA LEU A 141 -8.78 -1.13 -11.98
C LEU A 141 -9.51 0.23 -12.01
N ASP A 142 -8.83 1.28 -12.45
CA ASP A 142 -9.41 2.62 -12.54
C ASP A 142 -10.53 2.64 -13.59
N VAL A 143 -10.32 1.97 -14.72
CA VAL A 143 -11.35 1.79 -15.76
C VAL A 143 -12.54 0.98 -15.25
N ALA A 144 -12.28 -0.13 -14.54
CA ALA A 144 -13.33 -0.94 -13.95
C ALA A 144 -14.16 -0.15 -12.94
N PHE A 145 -13.51 0.64 -12.07
CA PHE A 145 -14.17 1.49 -11.11
C PHE A 145 -15.06 2.54 -11.77
N ILE A 146 -14.57 3.22 -12.82
CA ILE A 146 -15.36 4.17 -13.61
C ILE A 146 -16.58 3.49 -14.23
N TYR A 147 -16.41 2.29 -14.78
CA TYR A 147 -17.51 1.54 -15.39
C TYR A 147 -18.60 1.16 -14.37
N PHE A 148 -18.23 0.56 -13.23
CA PHE A 148 -19.20 0.16 -12.20
C PHE A 148 -19.90 1.35 -11.57
N SER A 149 -19.16 2.40 -11.23
CA SER A 149 -19.75 3.63 -10.68
C SER A 149 -20.67 4.31 -11.69
N GLY A 150 -20.28 4.39 -12.97
CA GLY A 150 -21.12 4.91 -14.04
C GLY A 150 -22.41 4.13 -14.22
N LEU A 151 -22.37 2.80 -14.19
CA LEU A 151 -23.56 1.94 -14.27
C LEU A 151 -24.52 2.18 -13.10
N ILE A 152 -23.99 2.27 -11.89
CA ILE A 152 -24.80 2.55 -10.69
C ILE A 152 -25.44 3.94 -10.79
N LEU A 153 -24.68 4.97 -11.18
CA LEU A 153 -25.22 6.32 -11.36
C LEU A 153 -26.31 6.35 -12.43
N LEU A 154 -26.12 5.65 -13.55
CA LEU A 154 -27.12 5.55 -14.61
C LEU A 154 -28.42 4.88 -14.11
N MET A 155 -28.30 3.77 -13.36
CA MET A 155 -29.46 3.14 -12.73
C MET A 155 -30.17 4.08 -11.76
N ASN A 156 -29.42 4.87 -10.98
CA ASN A 156 -29.99 5.87 -10.07
C ASN A 156 -30.74 6.98 -10.81
N VAL A 157 -30.20 7.46 -11.93
CA VAL A 157 -30.85 8.46 -12.78
C VAL A 157 -32.15 7.91 -13.36
N ILE A 158 -32.13 6.69 -13.93
CA ILE A 158 -33.32 6.05 -14.49
C ILE A 158 -34.39 5.84 -13.41
N GLY A 159 -33.99 5.31 -12.24
CA GLY A 159 -34.91 5.08 -11.12
C GLY A 159 -35.55 6.37 -10.61
N THR A 160 -34.77 7.46 -10.55
CA THR A 160 -35.25 8.77 -10.08
C THR A 160 -36.17 9.44 -11.11
N ILE A 161 -35.86 9.37 -12.42
CA ILE A 161 -36.75 9.86 -13.49
C ILE A 161 -38.08 9.10 -13.48
N TYR A 162 -38.02 7.76 -13.36
CA TYR A 162 -39.22 6.94 -13.25
C TYR A 162 -40.08 7.32 -12.03
N ASP A 163 -39.46 7.56 -10.88
CA ASP A 163 -40.15 7.96 -9.67
C ASP A 163 -40.82 9.34 -9.77
N PHE A 164 -40.23 10.26 -10.53
CA PHE A 164 -40.82 11.58 -10.78
C PHE A 164 -41.94 11.56 -11.84
N ALA A 165 -41.80 10.73 -12.87
CA ALA A 165 -42.74 10.68 -14.00
C ALA A 165 -43.90 9.71 -13.82
N ARG A 166 -43.88 8.84 -12.80
CA ARG A 166 -44.95 7.86 -12.57
C ARG A 166 -46.23 8.52 -12.06
N ASN A 167 -47.37 7.98 -12.47
CA ASN A 167 -48.65 8.31 -11.87
C ASN A 167 -48.77 7.71 -10.46
N PRO A 168 -49.21 8.47 -9.45
CA PRO A 168 -49.28 8.02 -8.05
C PRO A 168 -50.32 6.92 -7.82
N ASP A 169 -51.35 6.83 -8.67
CA ASP A 169 -52.47 5.90 -8.49
C ASP A 169 -52.15 4.47 -8.94
N HIS A 170 -51.08 4.26 -9.71
CA HIS A 170 -50.68 2.94 -10.21
C HIS A 170 -49.59 2.32 -9.34
N LYS A 171 -49.69 1.00 -9.12
CA LYS A 171 -48.68 0.24 -8.37
C LYS A 171 -47.30 0.38 -9.05
N PRO A 172 -46.26 0.84 -8.32
CA PRO A 172 -44.96 1.07 -8.94
C PRO A 172 -44.25 -0.22 -9.33
N ASN A 173 -43.41 -0.13 -10.36
CA ASN A 173 -42.48 -1.19 -10.69
C ASN A 173 -41.39 -1.28 -9.62
N ARG A 174 -41.37 -2.41 -8.91
CA ARG A 174 -40.47 -2.67 -7.79
C ARG A 174 -39.00 -2.55 -8.17
N TYR A 175 -38.61 -2.91 -9.40
CA TYR A 175 -37.20 -2.89 -9.81
C TYR A 175 -36.70 -1.48 -10.11
N LEU A 176 -37.55 -0.58 -10.61
CA LEU A 176 -37.13 0.78 -10.94
C LEU A 176 -37.12 1.67 -9.69
N ILE A 177 -38.05 1.45 -8.77
CA ILE A 177 -38.15 2.24 -7.54
C ILE A 177 -37.00 1.94 -6.56
N THR A 178 -36.41 0.74 -6.61
CA THR A 178 -35.24 0.40 -5.77
C THR A 178 -33.98 1.20 -6.12
N TRP A 179 -33.90 1.73 -7.34
CA TRP A 179 -32.82 2.60 -7.77
C TRP A 179 -33.17 4.09 -7.66
N SER A 180 -34.38 4.46 -7.20
CA SER A 180 -34.69 5.87 -6.90
C SER A 180 -33.93 6.32 -5.65
N LEU A 181 -33.16 7.41 -5.77
CA LEU A 181 -32.47 8.01 -4.63
C LEU A 181 -33.46 8.57 -3.61
N VAL A 182 -34.58 9.13 -4.07
CA VAL A 182 -35.61 9.74 -3.21
C VAL A 182 -36.30 8.66 -2.36
N GLU A 183 -36.72 7.56 -2.98
CA GLU A 183 -37.39 6.47 -2.27
C GLU A 183 -36.41 5.70 -1.38
N SER A 184 -35.17 5.51 -1.84
CA SER A 184 -34.12 4.89 -1.02
C SER A 184 -33.80 5.74 0.20
N TRP A 185 -33.76 7.07 0.06
CA TRP A 185 -33.59 8.00 1.18
C TRP A 185 -34.80 7.98 2.12
N LYS A 186 -36.03 8.01 1.59
CA LYS A 186 -37.25 7.87 2.40
C LYS A 186 -37.23 6.57 3.22
N ARG A 187 -36.86 5.44 2.61
CA ARG A 187 -36.71 4.15 3.34
C ARG A 187 -35.64 4.19 4.42
N LEU A 188 -34.55 4.94 4.20
CA LEU A 188 -33.48 5.11 5.19
C LEU A 188 -33.87 6.10 6.30
N ALA A 189 -34.66 7.12 5.99
CA ALA A 189 -35.08 8.17 6.92
C ALA A 189 -36.36 7.83 7.69
N ASN A 190 -37.18 6.92 7.18
CA ASN A 190 -38.42 6.49 7.83
C ASN A 190 -38.12 5.64 9.07
N SER A 191 -38.77 5.98 10.17
CA SER A 191 -38.86 5.11 11.35
C SER A 191 -39.76 3.92 11.03
N TYR A 192 -39.34 2.71 11.40
CA TYR A 192 -40.14 1.49 11.27
C TYR A 192 -41.27 1.49 12.31
N GLU A 193 -42.27 2.35 12.10
CA GLU A 193 -43.42 2.47 13.01
C GLU A 193 -44.62 1.63 12.53
N SER A 194 -44.67 1.24 11.25
CA SER A 194 -45.82 0.54 10.68
C SER A 194 -45.67 -0.99 10.71
N GLY A 195 -46.14 -1.61 11.78
CA GLY A 195 -46.86 -2.90 11.68
C GLY A 195 -46.20 -4.16 12.26
N ASN A 196 -44.96 -4.13 12.75
CA ASN A 196 -44.34 -5.32 13.37
C ASN A 196 -43.72 -4.99 14.74
N PRO A 197 -44.27 -5.50 15.86
CA PRO A 197 -43.81 -5.19 17.22
C PRO A 197 -42.38 -5.68 17.54
N ARG A 198 -41.79 -6.53 16.67
CA ARG A 198 -40.39 -6.98 16.77
C ARG A 198 -39.39 -5.98 16.18
N LEU A 199 -39.82 -5.12 15.27
CA LEU A 199 -38.94 -4.15 14.59
C LEU A 199 -38.85 -2.82 15.35
N THR A 200 -39.82 -2.54 16.23
CA THR A 200 -39.81 -1.40 17.16
C THR A 200 -38.70 -1.47 18.22
N SER A 201 -38.17 -2.65 18.53
CA SER A 201 -37.03 -2.81 19.46
C SER A 201 -35.70 -2.29 18.89
N LEU A 202 -35.65 -2.06 17.57
CA LEU A 202 -34.47 -1.53 16.85
C LEU A 202 -34.53 0.00 16.66
N ASN A 203 -35.62 0.65 17.09
CA ASN A 203 -35.75 2.11 17.08
C ASN A 203 -34.59 2.88 17.77
N PRO A 204 -34.03 2.45 18.92
CA PRO A 204 -32.89 3.16 19.54
C PRO A 204 -31.62 3.18 18.68
N ILE A 205 -31.46 2.26 17.71
CA ILE A 205 -30.31 2.25 16.79
C ILE A 205 -30.46 3.32 15.69
N ASN A 206 -31.68 3.77 15.39
CA ASN A 206 -31.94 4.83 14.41
C ASN A 206 -31.72 6.26 14.96
N GLY A 207 -31.51 6.44 16.27
CA GLY A 207 -31.23 7.73 16.91
C GLY A 207 -29.90 8.41 16.52
N ILE A 208 -29.02 7.71 15.82
CA ILE A 208 -27.72 8.24 15.35
C ILE A 208 -27.88 9.14 14.10
N LYS A 209 -29.04 9.14 13.44
CA LYS A 209 -29.24 9.85 12.15
C LYS A 209 -29.41 11.37 12.23
N PHE A 210 -29.45 11.97 13.43
CA PHE A 210 -29.62 13.43 13.61
C PHE A 210 -28.42 14.15 14.29
N SER A 211 -27.29 13.46 14.50
CA SER A 211 -26.11 14.05 15.17
C SER A 211 -24.95 14.41 14.22
N GLY A 212 -25.12 14.27 12.90
CA GLY A 212 -24.05 14.52 11.93
C GLY A 212 -23.94 15.96 11.41
N SER A 213 -24.91 16.83 11.72
CA SER A 213 -24.99 18.19 11.15
C SER A 213 -24.93 19.31 12.19
N VAL A 214 -24.61 19.01 13.46
CA VAL A 214 -24.32 20.02 14.50
C VAL A 214 -22.95 19.74 15.10
N LEU A 215 -21.91 19.95 14.28
CA LEU A 215 -20.61 20.37 14.76
C LEU A 215 -20.30 21.70 14.08
N GLU A 216 -21.10 22.69 14.49
CA GLU A 216 -20.69 24.10 14.42
C GLU A 216 -19.36 24.24 15.18
N TRP A 217 -18.38 24.77 14.47
CA TRP A 217 -17.18 25.37 15.04
C TRP A 217 -17.56 26.46 16.04
N PRO A 218 -16.94 26.50 17.23
CA PRO A 218 -16.63 27.75 17.87
C PRO A 218 -15.12 28.00 17.76
N SER A 219 -14.82 29.14 17.13
CA SER A 219 -13.64 30.03 17.26
C SER A 219 -12.53 29.60 18.21
#